data_AF-A0A2X3L377-F1
#
_entry.id   AF-A0A2X3L377-F1
#
_cell.length_a   1.000
_cell.length_b   1.000
_cell.length_c   1.000
_cell.angle_alpha   90.00
_cell.angle_beta   90.00
_cell.angle_gamma   90.00
#
_symmetry.space_group_name_H-M   'P 1'
#
loop_
_entity.id
_entity.type
_entity.pdbx_description
1 polymer ?
#
loop_
_entity_poly.entity_id
_entity_poly.type
_entity_poly.pdbx_seq_one_letter_code
_entity_poly.pdbx_strand_id
1 'polypeptide(L)'
;MTMREVVRRVGAWVAVLTAVLGATAVAAGDVVAWIPYARITPEYDNVVAILGFRPTETTTTDPAELDLLLAGRPVLLIPEQSEAEERALEELGLATATVLTGFLAQGGRIVGLTYSQGAEDILRGAGLWAVTDDYNVTGGDIAIALPTDPLARDVPARYEGPDGSTDFANLPRDAVVVAWDTVDEAPVVFRWETRGGTVVMLGFDCYEYNDATAQLLTNAVEVALGTPVEPAADNVVQDLGPADIEDILIQLGYTFDRRTDDYGDPAWVIYLNVATVALFVDDPVEDAPGRYQYLQLYAGWLTGGATPCEVVNAWNQAKRGSRAYLDEDGDVALEADLYLRGGVTRDTIAEFLERFERILPIFLDHLHEG
;
A
#
# COMPACT_ATOMS: atom_id res chain seq x y z
N MET A 1 34.14 27.60 28.95
CA MET A 1 32.68 27.76 28.76
C MET A 1 32.12 26.37 28.51
N THR A 2 31.27 25.90 29.42
CA THR A 2 31.02 24.46 29.66
C THR A 2 29.76 23.96 28.94
N MET A 3 29.75 22.68 28.59
CA MET A 3 28.71 21.91 27.85
C MET A 3 27.26 22.02 28.39
N ARG A 4 27.03 22.76 29.49
CA ARG A 4 25.72 23.12 30.04
C ARG A 4 25.12 24.41 29.47
N GLU A 5 25.84 25.18 28.66
CA GLU A 5 25.30 26.40 27.99
C GLU A 5 24.89 26.16 26.53
N VAL A 6 25.30 25.05 25.92
CA VAL A 6 24.84 24.61 24.58
C VAL A 6 23.44 23.98 24.64
N VAL A 7 23.11 23.33 25.76
CA VAL A 7 21.79 22.70 26.01
C VAL A 7 20.67 23.73 26.24
N ARG A 8 20.98 25.02 26.37
CA ARG A 8 19.99 26.08 26.65
C ARG A 8 19.56 26.88 25.41
N ARG A 9 19.99 26.50 24.20
CA ARG A 9 19.70 27.23 22.95
C ARG A 9 19.18 26.40 21.77
N VAL A 10 18.86 25.13 21.98
CA VAL A 10 18.22 24.23 20.97
C VAL A 10 16.95 23.56 21.54
N GLY A 11 16.38 24.11 22.63
CA GLY A 11 15.26 23.53 23.36
C GLY A 11 13.92 24.26 23.16
N ALA A 12 13.63 24.75 21.96
CA ALA A 12 12.33 25.29 21.60
C ALA A 12 12.14 25.12 20.09
N TRP A 13 10.95 24.68 19.67
CA TRP A 13 10.56 24.30 18.29
C TRP A 13 11.17 22.94 17.89
N VAL A 14 10.51 21.80 18.08
CA VAL A 14 9.19 21.39 17.58
C VAL A 14 8.46 20.58 18.65
N ALA A 15 7.62 21.25 19.44
CA ALA A 15 6.41 20.61 19.94
C ALA A 15 5.36 20.92 18.88
N VAL A 16 5.04 19.95 18.02
CA VAL A 16 3.80 20.03 17.26
C VAL A 16 2.70 20.14 18.32
N LEU A 17 2.02 21.27 18.32
CA LEU A 17 0.78 21.43 19.07
C LEU A 17 -0.10 20.24 18.71
N THR A 18 -0.31 19.33 19.66
CA THR A 18 -1.53 18.55 19.73
C THR A 18 -2.64 19.57 19.95
N ALA A 19 -3.12 20.17 18.87
CA ALA A 19 -4.40 20.84 18.90
C ALA A 19 -5.41 19.74 19.16
N VAL A 20 -5.89 19.68 20.40
CA VAL A 20 -7.19 19.11 20.74
C VAL A 20 -8.22 19.98 20.00
N LEU A 21 -8.31 19.81 18.69
CA LEU A 21 -9.56 19.97 17.98
C LEU A 21 -10.38 18.80 18.50
N GLY A 22 -11.39 19.08 19.32
CA GLY A 22 -12.35 18.07 19.68
C GLY A 22 -12.79 17.40 18.38
N ALA A 23 -12.51 16.11 18.25
CA ALA A 23 -13.05 15.31 17.15
C ALA A 23 -14.55 15.57 17.18
N THR A 24 -15.06 16.28 16.18
CA THR A 24 -16.50 16.38 15.99
C THR A 24 -16.96 14.95 15.78
N ALA A 25 -17.71 14.42 16.75
CA ALA A 25 -18.27 13.07 16.65
C ALA A 25 -18.98 12.96 15.30
N VAL A 26 -18.65 11.92 14.53
CA VAL A 26 -19.31 11.62 13.25
C VAL A 26 -20.79 11.44 13.54
N ALA A 27 -21.66 12.24 12.93
CA ALA A 27 -23.09 12.12 13.17
C ALA A 27 -23.64 10.90 12.41
N ALA A 28 -24.74 10.32 12.89
CA ALA A 28 -25.37 9.17 12.22
C ALA A 28 -25.71 9.41 10.72
N GLY A 29 -26.00 10.66 10.35
CA GLY A 29 -26.27 11.05 8.96
C GLY A 29 -25.03 11.19 8.07
N ASP A 30 -23.83 11.15 8.66
CA ASP A 30 -22.53 11.28 8.00
C ASP A 30 -21.95 9.90 7.61
N VAL A 31 -22.56 8.81 8.08
CA VAL A 31 -22.17 7.44 7.75
C VAL A 31 -23.20 6.83 6.81
N VAL A 32 -22.74 6.27 5.69
CA VAL A 32 -23.54 5.40 4.81
C VAL A 32 -23.19 3.95 5.09
N ALA A 33 -24.17 3.13 5.48
CA ALA A 33 -24.01 1.68 5.51
C ALA A 33 -24.50 1.09 4.19
N TRP A 34 -23.60 0.44 3.46
CA TRP A 34 -23.91 -0.20 2.17
C TRP A 34 -24.08 -1.70 2.37
N ILE A 35 -25.33 -2.15 2.29
CA ILE A 35 -25.78 -3.47 2.74
C ILE A 35 -26.60 -4.24 1.68
N PRO A 36 -26.19 -4.26 0.39
CA PRO A 36 -26.96 -4.94 -0.65
C PRO A 36 -27.05 -6.46 -0.41
N TYR A 37 -26.06 -7.05 0.24
CA TYR A 37 -25.96 -8.49 0.53
C TYR A 37 -25.55 -8.78 1.98
N ALA A 38 -25.65 -7.81 2.88
CA ALA A 38 -25.39 -8.05 4.29
C ALA A 38 -26.57 -8.83 4.90
N ARG A 39 -26.28 -9.82 5.74
CA ARG A 39 -27.30 -10.42 6.59
C ARG A 39 -27.69 -9.44 7.69
N ILE A 40 -28.99 -9.18 7.78
CA ILE A 40 -29.51 -8.21 8.73
C ILE A 40 -29.44 -8.71 10.17
N THR A 41 -29.92 -9.92 10.43
CA THR A 41 -29.96 -10.48 11.80
C THR A 41 -29.14 -11.77 11.85
N PRO A 42 -28.21 -11.93 12.81
CA PRO A 42 -27.86 -10.96 13.88
C PRO A 42 -26.76 -9.96 13.49
N GLU A 43 -26.02 -10.20 12.40
CA GLU A 43 -24.75 -9.51 12.08
C GLU A 43 -24.88 -7.99 11.97
N TYR A 44 -25.70 -7.48 11.03
CA TYR A 44 -25.85 -6.03 10.90
C TYR A 44 -26.59 -5.37 12.08
N ASP A 45 -27.52 -6.09 12.73
CA ASP A 45 -28.13 -5.62 13.98
C ASP A 45 -27.07 -5.40 15.08
N ASN A 46 -26.06 -6.27 15.16
CA ASN A 46 -24.92 -6.11 16.08
C ASN A 46 -24.03 -4.94 15.69
N VAL A 47 -23.75 -4.71 14.40
CA VAL A 47 -23.05 -3.52 13.92
C VAL A 47 -23.74 -2.24 14.39
N VAL A 48 -25.07 -2.15 14.21
CA VAL A 48 -25.86 -1.00 14.68
C VAL A 48 -25.83 -0.87 16.20
N ALA A 49 -25.86 -1.99 16.94
CA ALA A 49 -25.77 -2.00 18.40
C ALA A 49 -24.40 -1.48 18.90
N ILE A 50 -23.30 -1.90 18.27
CA ILE A 50 -21.93 -1.48 18.58
C ILE A 50 -21.78 0.04 18.37
N LEU A 51 -22.24 0.54 17.22
CA LEU A 51 -22.13 1.98 16.89
C LEU A 51 -23.01 2.85 17.79
N GLY A 52 -24.05 2.30 18.41
CA GLY A 52 -24.99 3.06 19.24
C GLY A 52 -25.87 4.04 18.46
N PHE A 53 -25.80 4.03 17.13
CA PHE A 53 -26.66 4.75 16.20
C PHE A 53 -26.90 3.95 14.92
N ARG A 54 -27.93 4.32 14.17
CA ARG A 54 -28.25 3.71 12.87
C ARG A 54 -27.72 4.60 11.73
N PRO A 55 -26.76 4.13 10.91
CA PRO A 55 -26.29 4.84 9.73
C PRO A 55 -27.38 5.10 8.69
N THR A 56 -27.10 5.91 7.67
CA THR A 56 -27.93 5.94 6.47
C THR A 56 -27.72 4.65 5.69
N GLU A 57 -28.73 3.78 5.69
CA GLU A 57 -28.67 2.48 5.03
C GLU A 57 -29.04 2.57 3.54
N THR A 58 -28.35 1.78 2.71
CA THR A 58 -28.74 1.54 1.32
C THR A 58 -28.42 0.12 0.89
N THR A 59 -29.31 -0.46 0.10
CA THR A 59 -29.13 -1.76 -0.57
C THR A 59 -28.90 -1.58 -2.07
N THR A 60 -28.61 -0.35 -2.53
CA THR A 60 -28.49 -0.08 -3.96
C THR A 60 -27.33 -0.83 -4.57
N THR A 61 -27.51 -1.33 -5.79
CA THR A 61 -26.43 -1.83 -6.64
C THR A 61 -26.19 -0.89 -7.82
N ASP A 62 -26.88 0.25 -7.88
CA ASP A 62 -26.71 1.28 -8.90
C ASP A 62 -25.57 2.23 -8.50
N PRO A 63 -24.48 2.33 -9.28
CA PRO A 63 -23.37 3.22 -8.98
C PRO A 63 -23.79 4.70 -8.85
N ALA A 64 -24.75 5.17 -9.65
CA ALA A 64 -25.19 6.57 -9.61
C ALA A 64 -25.97 6.89 -8.34
N GLU A 65 -26.76 5.93 -7.83
CA GLU A 65 -27.44 6.09 -6.56
C GLU A 65 -26.46 6.05 -5.39
N LEU A 66 -25.47 5.15 -5.42
CA LEU A 66 -24.41 5.11 -4.41
C LEU A 66 -23.61 6.42 -4.36
N ASP A 67 -23.22 6.97 -5.51
CA ASP A 67 -22.49 8.24 -5.59
C ASP A 67 -23.28 9.41 -4.98
N LEU A 68 -24.58 9.50 -5.28
CA LEU A 68 -25.46 10.51 -4.69
C LEU A 68 -25.60 10.37 -3.17
N LEU A 69 -25.61 9.13 -2.67
CA LEU A 69 -25.66 8.87 -1.24
C LEU A 69 -24.33 9.22 -0.56
N LEU A 70 -23.19 9.05 -1.22
CA LEU A 70 -21.88 9.37 -0.66
C LEU A 70 -21.53 10.86 -0.72
N ALA A 71 -22.22 11.64 -1.56
CA ALA A 71 -21.95 13.06 -1.75
C ALA A 71 -21.95 13.85 -0.43
N GLY A 72 -20.77 14.38 -0.06
CA GLY A 72 -20.58 15.19 1.14
C GLY A 72 -20.55 14.42 2.46
N ARG A 73 -20.57 13.07 2.42
CA ARG A 73 -20.46 12.22 3.60
C ARG A 73 -19.01 11.75 3.78
N PRO A 74 -18.50 11.69 5.02
CA PRO A 74 -17.12 11.27 5.28
C PRO A 74 -16.89 9.76 5.30
N VAL A 75 -17.92 8.94 5.60
CA VAL A 75 -17.72 7.49 5.87
C VAL A 75 -18.68 6.62 5.07
N LEU A 76 -18.11 5.64 4.37
CA LEU A 76 -18.79 4.48 3.83
C LEU A 76 -18.43 3.27 4.69
N LEU A 77 -19.44 2.71 5.36
CA LEU A 77 -19.36 1.45 6.09
C LEU A 77 -19.88 0.33 5.18
N ILE A 78 -19.08 -0.72 5.00
CA ILE A 78 -19.43 -1.93 4.27
C ILE A 78 -19.35 -3.08 5.29
N PRO A 79 -20.47 -3.43 5.95
CA PRO A 79 -20.53 -4.65 6.74
C PRO A 79 -20.26 -5.88 5.86
N GLU A 80 -20.02 -7.03 6.50
CA GLU A 80 -19.90 -8.30 5.80
C GLU A 80 -21.10 -8.54 4.85
N GLN A 81 -20.84 -9.12 3.68
CA GLN A 81 -21.80 -9.29 2.58
C GLN A 81 -22.17 -10.78 2.40
N SER A 82 -22.51 -11.44 3.50
CA SER A 82 -22.64 -12.89 3.64
C SER A 82 -23.78 -13.55 2.83
N GLU A 83 -24.66 -12.77 2.20
CA GLU A 83 -25.78 -13.26 1.37
C GLU A 83 -25.48 -13.21 -0.15
N ALA A 84 -24.22 -13.04 -0.54
CA ALA A 84 -23.73 -13.14 -1.92
C ALA A 84 -22.45 -13.98 -2.02
N GLU A 85 -22.21 -14.52 -3.21
CA GLU A 85 -20.95 -15.19 -3.54
C GLU A 85 -19.87 -14.17 -3.92
N GLU A 86 -18.60 -14.50 -3.68
CA GLU A 86 -17.41 -13.69 -4.00
C GLU A 86 -17.51 -13.04 -5.39
N ARG A 87 -17.82 -13.83 -6.42
CA ARG A 87 -17.93 -13.33 -7.80
C ARG A 87 -18.95 -12.19 -7.94
N ALA A 88 -20.10 -12.28 -7.26
CA ALA A 88 -21.11 -11.25 -7.32
C ALA A 88 -20.65 -9.96 -6.61
N LEU A 89 -19.86 -10.11 -5.54
CA LEU A 89 -19.23 -8.99 -4.83
C LEU A 89 -18.17 -8.31 -5.68
N GLU A 90 -17.32 -9.08 -6.37
CA GLU A 90 -16.34 -8.55 -7.31
C GLU A 90 -17.03 -7.81 -8.48
N GLU A 91 -18.10 -8.37 -9.05
CA GLU A 91 -18.87 -7.75 -10.13
C GLU A 91 -19.53 -6.43 -9.66
N LEU A 92 -20.02 -6.38 -8.41
CA LEU A 92 -20.51 -5.15 -7.78
C LEU A 92 -19.38 -4.12 -7.59
N GLY A 93 -18.23 -4.57 -7.12
CA GLY A 93 -17.01 -3.77 -6.99
C GLY A 93 -16.60 -3.14 -8.33
N LEU A 94 -16.55 -3.94 -9.39
CA LEU A 94 -16.24 -3.49 -10.73
C LEU A 94 -17.23 -2.43 -11.23
N ALA A 95 -18.53 -2.65 -10.99
CA ALA A 95 -19.57 -1.70 -11.38
C ALA A 95 -19.45 -0.36 -10.63
N THR A 96 -18.99 -0.38 -9.38
CA THR A 96 -18.88 0.79 -8.50
C THR A 96 -17.46 1.37 -8.39
N ALA A 97 -16.50 0.84 -9.15
CA ALA A 97 -15.08 1.20 -9.06
C ALA A 97 -14.82 2.71 -9.12
N THR A 98 -15.45 3.42 -10.06
CA THR A 98 -15.30 4.88 -10.20
C THR A 98 -15.88 5.64 -9.00
N VAL A 99 -16.95 5.13 -8.38
CA VAL A 99 -17.57 5.75 -7.21
C VAL A 99 -16.69 5.59 -5.99
N LEU A 100 -16.19 4.37 -5.74
CA LEU A 100 -15.33 4.07 -4.59
C LEU A 100 -13.98 4.80 -4.67
N THR A 101 -13.35 4.80 -5.85
CA THR A 101 -12.11 5.56 -6.09
C THR A 101 -12.33 7.07 -6.00
N GLY A 102 -13.45 7.57 -6.53
CA GLY A 102 -13.82 8.98 -6.45
C GLY A 102 -14.12 9.45 -5.03
N PHE A 103 -14.74 8.59 -4.22
CA PHE A 103 -15.02 8.83 -2.80
C PHE A 103 -13.71 8.93 -2.00
N LEU A 104 -12.80 7.97 -2.18
CA LEU A 104 -11.47 8.02 -1.57
C LEU A 104 -10.69 9.25 -2.02
N ALA A 105 -10.70 9.59 -3.31
CA ALA A 105 -10.01 10.76 -3.84
C ALA A 105 -10.50 12.10 -3.23
N GLN A 106 -11.69 12.12 -2.63
CA GLN A 106 -12.29 13.29 -1.99
C GLN A 106 -12.08 13.34 -0.46
N GLY A 107 -11.27 12.46 0.14
CA GLY A 107 -11.14 12.40 1.60
C GLY A 107 -12.05 11.40 2.27
N GLY A 108 -12.83 10.63 1.52
CA GLY A 108 -13.73 9.63 2.06
C GLY A 108 -12.98 8.51 2.78
N ARG A 109 -13.63 7.92 3.77
CA ARG A 109 -13.14 6.74 4.47
C ARG A 109 -14.05 5.54 4.20
N ILE A 110 -13.45 4.45 3.74
CA ILE A 110 -14.14 3.16 3.64
C ILE A 110 -13.77 2.33 4.87
N VAL A 111 -14.78 1.84 5.59
CA VAL A 111 -14.63 0.88 6.70
C VAL A 111 -15.28 -0.42 6.25
N GLY A 112 -14.49 -1.46 6.04
CA GLY A 112 -14.95 -2.78 5.59
C GLY A 112 -14.84 -3.83 6.70
N LEU A 113 -15.85 -4.70 6.77
CA LEU A 113 -15.87 -5.90 7.60
C LEU A 113 -15.87 -7.14 6.69
N THR A 114 -15.22 -8.20 7.15
CA THR A 114 -14.98 -9.41 6.35
C THR A 114 -14.89 -10.66 7.21
N TYR A 115 -15.53 -11.72 6.74
CA TYR A 115 -15.24 -13.12 7.05
C TYR A 115 -15.72 -13.98 5.88
N SER A 116 -14.85 -14.72 5.17
CA SER A 116 -15.22 -15.57 4.02
C SER A 116 -15.76 -14.83 2.76
N GLN A 117 -16.69 -13.88 2.90
CA GLN A 117 -17.20 -13.01 1.84
C GLN A 117 -17.54 -11.62 2.41
N GLY A 118 -16.81 -10.58 2.02
CA GLY A 118 -17.04 -9.27 2.62
C GLY A 118 -16.67 -8.07 1.76
N ALA A 119 -16.29 -6.99 2.47
CA ALA A 119 -15.92 -5.73 1.85
C ALA A 119 -14.66 -5.85 0.97
N GLU A 120 -13.71 -6.70 1.33
CA GLU A 120 -12.49 -7.02 0.60
C GLU A 120 -12.75 -7.44 -0.84
N ASP A 121 -13.78 -8.27 -1.07
CA ASP A 121 -14.15 -8.75 -2.41
C ASP A 121 -14.68 -7.62 -3.29
N ILE A 122 -15.54 -6.76 -2.74
CA ILE A 122 -16.04 -5.57 -3.44
C ILE A 122 -14.86 -4.64 -3.78
N LEU A 123 -13.97 -4.40 -2.82
CA LEU A 123 -12.84 -3.48 -3.00
C LEU A 123 -11.78 -4.04 -3.95
N ARG A 124 -11.60 -5.36 -4.00
CA ARG A 124 -10.77 -6.08 -4.97
C ARG A 124 -11.38 -6.04 -6.36
N GLY A 125 -12.68 -6.28 -6.50
CA GLY A 125 -13.43 -6.12 -7.75
C GLY A 125 -13.39 -4.70 -8.30
N ALA A 126 -13.36 -3.70 -7.41
CA ALA A 126 -13.16 -2.29 -7.76
C ALA A 126 -11.73 -1.96 -8.25
N GLY A 127 -10.80 -2.92 -8.16
CA GLY A 127 -9.40 -2.75 -8.55
C GLY A 127 -8.59 -1.89 -7.60
N LEU A 128 -9.03 -1.73 -6.35
CA LEU A 128 -8.30 -0.94 -5.34
C LEU A 128 -7.07 -1.67 -4.82
N TRP A 129 -7.13 -3.01 -4.74
CA TRP A 129 -6.08 -3.84 -4.17
C TRP A 129 -6.18 -5.31 -4.61
N ALA A 130 -5.28 -6.13 -4.08
CA ALA A 130 -5.29 -7.59 -4.20
C ALA A 130 -5.51 -8.30 -2.84
N VAL A 131 -5.98 -7.58 -1.82
CA VAL A 131 -6.25 -8.14 -0.48
C VAL A 131 -7.29 -9.25 -0.58
N THR A 132 -7.03 -10.35 0.14
CA THR A 132 -7.96 -11.46 0.34
C THR A 132 -8.08 -11.72 1.84
N ASP A 133 -9.21 -12.24 2.29
CA ASP A 133 -9.21 -13.00 3.53
C ASP A 133 -8.45 -14.32 3.30
N ASP A 134 -7.88 -14.91 4.36
CA ASP A 134 -7.04 -16.11 4.21
C ASP A 134 -7.47 -17.22 5.18
N TYR A 135 -7.25 -17.05 6.48
CA TYR A 135 -7.51 -18.05 7.50
C TYR A 135 -8.56 -17.62 8.53
N ASN A 136 -9.40 -18.57 8.90
CA ASN A 136 -10.32 -18.41 10.02
C ASN A 136 -9.54 -18.36 11.35
N VAL A 137 -9.61 -17.21 12.02
CA VAL A 137 -8.98 -16.94 13.32
C VAL A 137 -10.00 -16.84 14.47
N THR A 138 -11.18 -17.44 14.31
CA THR A 138 -12.16 -17.62 15.38
C THR A 138 -11.54 -18.38 16.55
N GLY A 139 -11.63 -17.81 17.75
CA GLY A 139 -10.98 -18.32 18.97
C GLY A 139 -9.46 -18.11 19.01
N GLY A 140 -8.88 -17.42 18.01
CA GLY A 140 -7.46 -17.11 17.92
C GLY A 140 -7.02 -16.03 18.91
N ASP A 141 -5.73 -16.00 19.26
CA ASP A 141 -5.15 -14.95 20.13
C ASP A 141 -4.65 -13.80 19.27
N ILE A 142 -5.42 -12.72 19.24
CA ILE A 142 -5.14 -11.53 18.44
C ILE A 142 -4.45 -10.48 19.30
N ALA A 143 -3.34 -9.94 18.82
CA ALA A 143 -2.58 -8.89 19.50
C ALA A 143 -2.67 -7.55 18.75
N ILE A 144 -2.65 -6.45 19.50
CA ILE A 144 -2.49 -5.11 18.95
C ILE A 144 -1.02 -4.89 18.58
N ALA A 145 -0.74 -4.75 17.28
CA ALA A 145 0.59 -4.50 16.73
C ALA A 145 1.04 -3.04 16.95
N LEU A 146 0.10 -2.08 16.86
CA LEU A 146 0.39 -0.65 16.97
C LEU A 146 -0.55 0.04 17.98
N PRO A 147 -0.29 -0.04 19.30
CA PRO A 147 -1.17 0.52 20.34
C PRO A 147 -1.33 2.05 20.30
N THR A 148 -0.43 2.75 19.60
CA THR A 148 -0.49 4.20 19.41
C THR A 148 -1.35 4.61 18.23
N ASP A 149 -1.77 3.67 17.38
CA ASP A 149 -2.68 3.97 16.27
C ASP A 149 -4.06 4.37 16.81
N PRO A 150 -4.72 5.39 16.25
CA PRO A 150 -6.05 5.78 16.67
C PRO A 150 -7.10 4.64 16.60
N LEU A 151 -6.92 3.66 15.72
CA LEU A 151 -7.77 2.46 15.66
C LEU A 151 -7.66 1.59 16.92
N ALA A 152 -6.49 1.56 17.57
CA ALA A 152 -6.24 0.78 18.78
C ALA A 152 -6.63 1.50 20.08
N ARG A 153 -7.22 2.70 20.00
CA ARG A 153 -7.61 3.49 21.17
C ARG A 153 -8.59 2.71 22.05
N ASP A 154 -8.24 2.56 23.32
CA ASP A 154 -9.05 1.86 24.33
C ASP A 154 -9.29 0.36 24.02
N VAL A 155 -8.54 -0.22 23.08
CA VAL A 155 -8.57 -1.64 22.76
C VAL A 155 -7.55 -2.37 23.65
N PRO A 156 -7.91 -3.50 24.29
CA PRO A 156 -6.94 -4.28 25.06
C PRO A 156 -5.80 -4.78 24.16
N ALA A 157 -4.58 -4.86 24.72
CA ALA A 157 -3.39 -5.25 23.95
C ALA A 157 -3.48 -6.65 23.33
N ARG A 158 -4.35 -7.51 23.87
CA ARG A 158 -4.70 -8.83 23.35
C ARG A 158 -6.17 -9.12 23.57
N TYR A 159 -6.77 -9.88 22.66
CA TYR A 159 -8.15 -10.34 22.75
C TYR A 159 -8.32 -11.64 21.94
N GLU A 160 -9.39 -12.37 22.25
CA GLU A 160 -9.76 -13.57 21.50
C GLU A 160 -10.60 -13.17 20.27
N GLY A 161 -10.32 -13.75 19.10
CA GLY A 161 -11.14 -13.55 17.90
C GLY A 161 -12.55 -14.13 18.12
N PRO A 162 -13.64 -13.34 18.02
CA PRO A 162 -15.00 -13.87 18.10
C PRO A 162 -15.33 -14.82 16.94
N ASP A 163 -16.45 -15.54 17.04
CA ASP A 163 -17.00 -16.31 15.92
C ASP A 163 -17.19 -15.41 14.70
N GLY A 164 -16.69 -15.85 13.55
CA GLY A 164 -16.65 -15.07 12.33
C GLY A 164 -15.43 -14.15 12.20
N SER A 165 -14.27 -14.51 12.77
CA SER A 165 -13.01 -13.75 12.58
C SER A 165 -12.11 -14.36 11.52
N THR A 166 -11.43 -13.51 10.73
CA THR A 166 -10.46 -13.91 9.70
C THR A 166 -9.21 -13.02 9.74
N ASP A 167 -8.11 -13.50 9.17
CA ASP A 167 -6.95 -12.69 8.83
C ASP A 167 -6.91 -12.35 7.33
N PHE A 168 -5.95 -11.52 6.94
CA PHE A 168 -5.81 -10.99 5.59
C PHE A 168 -4.43 -11.26 5.01
N ALA A 169 -4.40 -11.52 3.71
CA ALA A 169 -3.18 -11.63 2.93
C ALA A 169 -3.10 -10.55 1.84
N ASN A 170 -1.92 -10.41 1.21
CA ASN A 170 -1.71 -9.55 0.03
C ASN A 170 -2.03 -8.06 0.27
N LEU A 171 -1.74 -7.57 1.48
CA LEU A 171 -1.91 -6.16 1.83
C LEU A 171 -1.05 -5.24 0.93
N PRO A 172 -1.51 -4.01 0.65
CA PRO A 172 -0.65 -2.96 0.12
C PRO A 172 0.61 -2.81 0.99
N ARG A 173 1.78 -2.60 0.36
CA ARG A 173 3.07 -2.54 1.07
C ARG A 173 3.13 -1.46 2.15
N ASP A 174 2.38 -0.37 1.96
CA ASP A 174 2.27 0.79 2.84
C ASP A 174 1.05 0.73 3.77
N ALA A 175 0.34 -0.40 3.82
CA ALA A 175 -0.71 -0.62 4.81
C ALA A 175 -0.13 -0.69 6.23
N VAL A 176 -0.86 -0.11 7.17
CA VAL A 176 -0.52 -0.12 8.59
C VAL A 176 -1.34 -1.21 9.27
N VAL A 177 -0.67 -2.27 9.69
CA VAL A 177 -1.25 -3.35 10.49
C VAL A 177 -1.44 -2.88 11.93
N VAL A 178 -2.68 -2.94 12.42
CA VAL A 178 -3.07 -2.50 13.77
C VAL A 178 -3.26 -3.67 14.70
N ALA A 179 -3.84 -4.77 14.22
CA ALA A 179 -3.99 -6.02 14.94
C ALA A 179 -3.59 -7.20 14.04
N TRP A 180 -3.05 -8.25 14.65
CA TRP A 180 -2.54 -9.42 13.95
C TRP A 180 -2.79 -10.68 14.77
N ASP A 181 -3.03 -11.79 14.08
CA ASP A 181 -3.04 -13.11 14.69
C ASP A 181 -1.62 -13.50 15.09
N THR A 182 -1.47 -13.94 16.34
CA THR A 182 -0.15 -14.27 16.89
C THR A 182 0.32 -15.68 16.56
N VAL A 183 -0.55 -16.51 15.97
CA VAL A 183 -0.20 -17.87 15.56
C VAL A 183 0.33 -17.87 14.13
N ASP A 184 -0.44 -17.33 13.20
CA ASP A 184 -0.09 -17.30 11.77
C ASP A 184 0.70 -16.04 11.37
N GLU A 185 0.93 -15.14 12.33
CA GLU A 185 1.64 -13.88 12.16
C GLU A 185 1.00 -12.97 11.08
N ALA A 186 -0.30 -13.08 10.91
CA ALA A 186 -1.05 -12.46 9.81
C ALA A 186 -1.90 -11.25 10.24
N PRO A 187 -2.06 -10.22 9.41
CA PRO A 187 -2.91 -9.06 9.70
C PRO A 187 -4.39 -9.39 9.89
N VAL A 188 -5.01 -8.92 10.98
CA VAL A 188 -6.46 -9.07 11.24
C VAL A 188 -7.18 -7.72 11.16
N VAL A 189 -6.49 -6.64 11.49
CA VAL A 189 -6.98 -5.27 11.30
C VAL A 189 -5.88 -4.43 10.70
N PHE A 190 -6.19 -3.74 9.61
CA PHE A 190 -5.26 -2.80 9.00
C PHE A 190 -5.97 -1.56 8.49
N ARG A 191 -5.21 -0.50 8.29
CA ARG A 191 -5.63 0.65 7.49
C ARG A 191 -4.64 0.91 6.37
N TRP A 192 -5.14 1.43 5.27
CA TRP A 192 -4.35 1.81 4.12
C TRP A 192 -4.71 3.25 3.71
N GLU A 193 -3.70 4.11 3.70
CA GLU A 193 -3.86 5.49 3.25
C GLU A 193 -3.70 5.53 1.73
N THR A 194 -4.77 5.93 1.05
CA THR A 194 -4.74 6.17 -0.39
C THR A 194 -4.30 7.61 -0.67
N ARG A 195 -4.15 7.97 -1.96
CA ARG A 195 -3.81 9.34 -2.35
C ARG A 195 -4.77 10.43 -1.86
N GLY A 196 -6.00 10.08 -1.48
CA GLY A 196 -7.01 11.06 -1.08
C GLY A 196 -7.75 10.73 0.21
N GLY A 197 -7.81 9.48 0.64
CA GLY A 197 -8.65 9.01 1.74
C GLY A 197 -8.15 7.70 2.34
N THR A 198 -8.91 7.09 3.22
CA THR A 198 -8.44 5.94 4.01
C THR A 198 -9.35 4.73 3.82
N VAL A 199 -8.75 3.55 3.70
CA VAL A 199 -9.49 2.29 3.82
C VAL A 199 -9.10 1.61 5.13
N VAL A 200 -10.08 1.16 5.91
CA VAL A 200 -9.90 0.38 7.14
C VAL A 200 -10.58 -0.95 6.95
N MET A 201 -9.86 -2.05 7.22
CA MET A 201 -10.40 -3.40 7.16
C MET A 201 -10.37 -4.06 8.52
N LEU A 202 -11.50 -4.70 8.84
CA LEU A 202 -11.76 -5.40 10.09
C LEU A 202 -12.06 -6.86 9.75
N GLY A 203 -11.19 -7.79 10.15
CA GLY A 203 -11.34 -9.22 9.91
C GLY A 203 -12.32 -9.88 10.88
N PHE A 204 -13.55 -9.36 10.95
CA PHE A 204 -14.66 -9.97 11.69
C PHE A 204 -16.03 -9.53 11.13
N ASP A 205 -17.02 -10.40 11.21
CA ASP A 205 -18.38 -10.21 10.65
C ASP A 205 -19.40 -9.57 11.61
N CYS A 206 -19.11 -9.55 12.91
CA CYS A 206 -20.05 -9.20 13.98
C CYS A 206 -21.26 -10.16 14.14
N TYR A 207 -21.16 -11.42 13.70
CA TYR A 207 -22.09 -12.48 14.12
C TYR A 207 -22.05 -12.64 15.65
N GLU A 208 -20.83 -12.75 16.19
CA GLU A 208 -20.51 -12.48 17.58
C GLU A 208 -19.52 -11.32 17.69
N TYR A 209 -19.44 -10.67 18.85
CA TYR A 209 -18.45 -9.63 19.12
C TYR A 209 -18.09 -9.59 20.60
N ASN A 210 -16.95 -8.99 20.89
CA ASN A 210 -16.50 -8.70 22.25
C ASN A 210 -16.15 -7.20 22.37
N ASP A 211 -15.76 -6.77 23.58
CA ASP A 211 -15.43 -5.37 23.83
C ASP A 211 -14.31 -4.84 22.91
N ALA A 212 -13.36 -5.69 22.51
CA ALA A 212 -12.25 -5.29 21.65
C ALA A 212 -12.69 -5.05 20.20
N THR A 213 -13.39 -6.00 19.59
CA THR A 213 -13.88 -5.85 18.20
C THR A 213 -14.94 -4.76 18.08
N ALA A 214 -15.79 -4.60 19.11
CA ALA A 214 -16.72 -3.47 19.20
C ALA A 214 -15.99 -2.12 19.25
N GLN A 215 -14.92 -2.00 20.05
CA GLN A 215 -14.15 -0.77 20.16
C GLN A 215 -13.36 -0.47 18.87
N LEU A 216 -12.83 -1.49 18.20
CA LEU A 216 -12.16 -1.36 16.89
C LEU A 216 -13.12 -0.82 15.82
N LEU A 217 -14.33 -1.39 15.70
CA LEU A 217 -15.35 -0.90 14.79
C LEU A 217 -15.75 0.55 15.11
N THR A 218 -15.99 0.85 16.39
CA THR A 218 -16.30 2.21 16.85
C THR A 218 -15.18 3.18 16.46
N ASN A 219 -13.91 2.80 16.65
CA ASN A 219 -12.77 3.64 16.30
C ASN A 219 -12.65 3.86 14.78
N ALA A 220 -12.89 2.82 13.98
CA ALA A 220 -12.83 2.90 12.53
C ALA A 220 -13.82 3.93 11.96
N VAL A 221 -15.02 3.99 12.57
CA VAL A 221 -16.07 4.93 12.15
C VAL A 221 -15.89 6.32 12.77
N GLU A 222 -15.67 6.42 14.07
CA GLU A 222 -15.81 7.69 14.81
C GLU A 222 -14.52 8.50 14.95
N VAL A 223 -13.37 7.82 15.06
CA VAL A 223 -12.13 8.52 15.36
C VAL A 223 -11.64 9.21 14.10
N ALA A 224 -11.15 10.45 14.25
CA ALA A 224 -10.31 11.04 13.23
C ALA A 224 -9.01 10.22 13.15
N LEU A 225 -9.02 9.16 12.35
CA LEU A 225 -7.82 8.65 11.70
C LEU A 225 -7.25 9.88 11.00
N GLY A 226 -5.96 10.17 11.24
CA GLY A 226 -5.35 11.45 10.87
C GLY A 226 -5.83 11.95 9.50
N THR A 227 -5.96 13.26 9.36
CA THR A 227 -6.25 13.89 8.06
C THR A 227 -5.44 13.17 6.99
N PRO A 228 -6.04 12.85 5.81
CA PRO A 228 -5.30 12.25 4.70
C PRO A 228 -3.96 12.96 4.64
N VAL A 229 -2.89 12.20 4.82
CA VAL A 229 -1.57 12.77 4.66
C VAL A 229 -1.60 13.21 3.19
N GLU A 230 -1.78 14.51 2.91
CA GLU A 230 -1.35 15.08 1.64
C GLU A 230 0.01 14.42 1.43
N PRO A 231 0.20 13.62 0.35
CA PRO A 231 1.38 12.77 0.23
C PRO A 231 2.53 13.67 0.59
N ALA A 232 3.16 13.36 1.74
CA ALA A 232 4.05 14.32 2.36
C ALA A 232 4.98 14.77 1.26
N ALA A 233 5.26 16.07 1.15
CA ALA A 233 6.26 16.56 0.21
C ALA A 233 7.59 15.74 0.33
N ASP A 234 7.76 15.02 1.45
CA ASP A 234 8.76 14.00 1.77
C ASP A 234 8.76 12.72 0.89
N ASN A 235 7.72 12.41 0.12
CA ASN A 235 7.71 11.26 -0.82
C ASN A 235 8.12 11.65 -2.24
N VAL A 236 8.23 12.94 -2.57
CA VAL A 236 8.75 13.41 -3.86
C VAL A 236 10.27 13.52 -3.78
N VAL A 237 10.94 12.60 -4.47
CA VAL A 237 12.39 12.48 -4.57
C VAL A 237 12.85 13.18 -5.85
N GLN A 238 13.78 14.12 -5.73
CA GLN A 238 14.42 14.80 -6.87
C GLN A 238 15.88 14.40 -7.07
N ASP A 239 16.45 13.74 -6.05
CA ASP A 239 17.81 13.25 -5.97
C ASP A 239 17.90 12.20 -4.86
N LEU A 240 18.88 11.31 -4.92
CA LEU A 240 19.11 10.25 -3.94
C LEU A 240 20.57 10.22 -3.52
N GLY A 241 20.81 9.90 -2.26
CA GLY A 241 22.12 9.49 -1.77
C GLY A 241 22.19 7.97 -1.61
N PRO A 242 23.39 7.44 -1.31
CA PRO A 242 23.57 6.00 -1.17
C PRO A 242 22.69 5.33 -0.11
N ALA A 243 22.48 6.00 1.03
CA ALA A 243 21.62 5.47 2.09
C ALA A 243 20.16 5.33 1.62
N ASP A 244 19.65 6.30 0.85
CA ASP A 244 18.28 6.21 0.34
C ASP A 244 18.11 5.03 -0.64
N ILE A 245 19.11 4.82 -1.49
CA ILE A 245 19.12 3.71 -2.47
C ILE A 245 19.18 2.38 -1.73
N GLU A 246 20.08 2.24 -0.76
CA GLU A 246 20.21 1.03 0.06
C GLU A 246 18.92 0.74 0.83
N ASP A 247 18.28 1.75 1.42
CA ASP A 247 17.00 1.61 2.11
C ASP A 247 15.90 1.09 1.16
N ILE A 248 15.82 1.63 -0.06
CA ILE A 248 14.85 1.16 -1.08
C ILE A 248 15.13 -0.29 -1.46
N LEU A 249 16.39 -0.65 -1.74
CA LEU A 249 16.74 -2.03 -2.10
C LEU A 249 16.42 -3.02 -0.97
N ILE A 250 16.69 -2.65 0.29
CA ILE A 250 16.34 -3.46 1.47
C ILE A 250 14.82 -3.62 1.59
N GLN A 251 14.05 -2.54 1.44
CA GLN A 251 12.58 -2.58 1.51
C GLN A 251 11.96 -3.44 0.40
N LEU A 252 12.60 -3.52 -0.76
CA LEU A 252 12.19 -4.40 -1.86
C LEU A 252 12.62 -5.86 -1.66
N GLY A 253 13.42 -6.15 -0.64
CA GLY A 253 13.92 -7.50 -0.36
C GLY A 253 15.07 -7.93 -1.25
N TYR A 254 15.75 -6.99 -1.93
CA TYR A 254 16.88 -7.30 -2.78
C TYR A 254 18.15 -7.61 -1.98
N THR A 255 18.88 -8.62 -2.43
CA THR A 255 20.26 -8.86 -1.98
C THR A 255 21.21 -8.10 -2.89
N PHE A 256 22.13 -7.32 -2.32
CA PHE A 256 23.06 -6.50 -3.09
C PHE A 256 24.41 -6.28 -2.41
N ASP A 257 25.41 -5.98 -3.22
CA ASP A 257 26.73 -5.46 -2.80
C ASP A 257 26.90 -4.02 -3.27
N ARG A 258 27.38 -3.14 -2.38
CA ARG A 258 27.83 -1.80 -2.78
C ARG A 258 29.25 -1.86 -3.38
N ARG A 259 29.44 -1.18 -4.50
CA ARG A 259 30.69 -1.04 -5.24
C ARG A 259 30.97 0.44 -5.54
N THR A 260 32.11 0.68 -6.16
CA THR A 260 32.49 1.97 -6.72
C THR A 260 32.75 1.73 -8.20
N ASP A 261 32.19 2.57 -9.06
CA ASP A 261 32.39 2.50 -10.50
C ASP A 261 33.76 3.07 -10.92
N ASP A 262 34.01 3.09 -12.23
CA ASP A 262 35.26 3.58 -12.81
C ASP A 262 35.44 5.11 -12.67
N TYR A 263 34.36 5.84 -12.37
CA TYR A 263 34.35 7.29 -12.18
C TYR A 263 34.47 7.69 -10.69
N GLY A 264 34.40 6.72 -9.78
CA GLY A 264 34.49 6.92 -8.34
C GLY A 264 33.13 7.09 -7.65
N ASP A 265 32.03 6.93 -8.41
CA ASP A 265 30.66 7.01 -7.91
C ASP A 265 30.18 5.67 -7.35
N PRO A 266 29.24 5.67 -6.40
CA PRO A 266 28.72 4.44 -5.81
C PRO A 266 27.84 3.70 -6.83
N ALA A 267 28.00 2.38 -6.88
CA ALA A 267 27.12 1.51 -7.66
C ALA A 267 26.68 0.33 -6.80
N TRP A 268 25.59 -0.33 -7.18
CA TRP A 268 25.08 -1.51 -6.49
C TRP A 268 24.97 -2.69 -7.44
N VAL A 269 25.47 -3.84 -7.00
CA VAL A 269 25.32 -5.11 -7.71
C VAL A 269 24.20 -5.86 -7.03
N ILE A 270 23.06 -5.98 -7.71
CA ILE A 270 21.83 -6.62 -7.26
C ILE A 270 21.80 -8.05 -7.79
N TYR A 271 21.56 -9.01 -6.90
CA TYR A 271 21.51 -10.43 -7.22
C TYR A 271 20.06 -10.88 -7.40
N LEU A 272 19.66 -11.12 -8.65
CA LEU A 272 18.35 -11.64 -9.01
C LEU A 272 18.46 -13.10 -9.47
N ASN A 273 17.34 -13.81 -9.47
CA ASN A 273 17.31 -15.24 -9.81
C ASN A 273 17.84 -15.55 -11.22
N VAL A 274 17.60 -14.66 -12.19
CA VAL A 274 17.89 -14.88 -13.61
C VAL A 274 19.07 -14.07 -14.14
N ALA A 275 19.56 -13.08 -13.39
CA ALA A 275 20.68 -12.24 -13.79
C ALA A 275 21.31 -11.52 -12.58
N THR A 276 22.52 -11.04 -12.77
CA THR A 276 23.10 -10.00 -11.91
C THR A 276 22.88 -8.65 -12.57
N VAL A 277 22.37 -7.67 -11.81
CA VAL A 277 22.04 -6.34 -12.30
C VAL A 277 22.93 -5.31 -11.60
N ALA A 278 23.52 -4.39 -12.36
CA ALA A 278 24.18 -3.22 -11.81
C ALA A 278 23.20 -2.04 -11.78
N LEU A 279 23.14 -1.33 -10.66
CA LEU A 279 22.47 -0.05 -10.49
C LEU A 279 23.54 1.03 -10.36
N PHE A 280 23.60 1.93 -11.34
CA PHE A 280 24.47 3.09 -11.38
C PHE A 280 23.71 4.37 -11.05
N VAL A 281 24.45 5.38 -10.60
CA VAL A 281 23.95 6.74 -10.37
C VAL A 281 24.73 7.73 -11.22
N ASP A 282 24.06 8.78 -11.70
CA ASP A 282 24.68 9.86 -12.47
C ASP A 282 23.91 11.19 -12.24
N ASP A 283 24.33 12.26 -12.90
CA ASP A 283 23.86 13.64 -12.75
C ASP A 283 23.96 14.12 -11.29
N PRO A 284 25.19 14.31 -10.76
CA PRO A 284 25.40 14.72 -9.38
C PRO A 284 24.87 16.13 -9.13
N VAL A 285 24.27 16.34 -7.95
CA VAL A 285 23.75 17.65 -7.54
C VAL A 285 24.89 18.57 -7.14
N GLU A 286 25.06 19.68 -7.87
CA GLU A 286 26.18 20.62 -7.70
C GLU A 286 26.33 21.13 -6.25
N ASP A 287 25.21 21.46 -5.60
CA ASP A 287 25.18 21.99 -4.24
C ASP A 287 25.01 20.91 -3.14
N ALA A 288 24.98 19.62 -3.50
CA ALA A 288 24.79 18.52 -2.57
C ALA A 288 25.66 17.30 -2.95
N PRO A 289 26.95 17.30 -2.59
CA PRO A 289 27.88 16.21 -2.93
C PRO A 289 27.39 14.84 -2.44
N GLY A 290 27.48 13.83 -3.31
CA GLY A 290 27.02 12.46 -3.03
C GLY A 290 25.51 12.27 -3.19
N ARG A 291 24.81 13.25 -3.80
CA ARG A 291 23.42 13.15 -4.24
C ARG A 291 23.37 13.11 -5.76
N TYR A 292 22.52 12.26 -6.31
CA TYR A 292 22.45 11.96 -7.74
C TYR A 292 21.02 12.07 -8.25
N GLN A 293 20.84 12.52 -9.50
CA GLN A 293 19.53 12.77 -10.10
C GLN A 293 19.16 11.77 -11.20
N TYR A 294 20.03 10.79 -11.48
CA TYR A 294 19.85 9.81 -12.53
C TYR A 294 20.16 8.41 -12.00
N LEU A 295 19.29 7.45 -12.29
CA LEU A 295 19.50 6.03 -12.01
C LEU A 295 19.56 5.25 -13.33
N GLN A 296 20.49 4.32 -13.44
CA GLN A 296 20.58 3.40 -14.57
C GLN A 296 20.68 1.96 -14.07
N LEU A 297 19.80 1.09 -14.56
CA LEU A 297 19.91 -0.35 -14.39
C LEU A 297 20.57 -0.96 -15.62
N TYR A 298 21.50 -1.86 -15.40
CA TYR A 298 22.28 -2.55 -16.43
C TYR A 298 22.33 -4.05 -16.15
N ALA A 299 22.07 -4.85 -17.18
CA ALA A 299 22.33 -6.28 -17.19
C ALA A 299 23.06 -6.65 -18.48
N GLY A 300 24.13 -7.44 -18.35
CA GLY A 300 24.95 -7.88 -19.48
C GLY A 300 25.05 -9.40 -19.55
N TRP A 301 25.12 -9.94 -20.76
CA TRP A 301 25.30 -11.37 -21.04
C TRP A 301 26.43 -11.60 -22.02
N LEU A 302 27.40 -12.42 -21.58
CA LEU A 302 28.48 -12.89 -22.44
C LEU A 302 27.90 -13.81 -23.52
N THR A 303 27.91 -13.36 -24.77
CA THR A 303 27.46 -14.12 -25.94
C THR A 303 28.62 -14.48 -26.88
N GLY A 304 29.78 -13.85 -26.71
CA GLY A 304 30.95 -14.08 -27.56
C GLY A 304 30.70 -13.71 -29.03
N GLY A 305 29.85 -12.69 -29.26
CA GLY A 305 29.46 -12.22 -30.59
C GLY A 305 28.52 -13.15 -31.35
N ALA A 306 27.90 -14.13 -30.68
CA ALA A 306 26.98 -15.07 -31.33
C ALA A 306 25.61 -14.45 -31.67
N THR A 307 25.19 -13.40 -30.96
CA THR A 307 23.88 -12.78 -31.14
C THR A 307 23.89 -11.74 -32.26
N PRO A 308 23.07 -11.89 -33.32
CA PRO A 308 22.97 -10.90 -34.38
C PRO A 308 22.38 -9.57 -33.89
N CYS A 309 22.87 -8.45 -34.42
CA CYS A 309 22.38 -7.11 -34.09
C CYS A 309 20.88 -6.95 -34.41
N GLU A 310 20.38 -7.67 -35.42
CA GLU A 310 18.97 -7.68 -35.80
C GLU A 310 18.06 -8.21 -34.68
N VAL A 311 18.50 -9.25 -33.96
CA VAL A 311 17.79 -9.81 -32.81
C VAL A 311 17.72 -8.77 -31.70
N VAL A 312 18.85 -8.14 -31.37
CA VAL A 312 18.90 -7.10 -30.34
C VAL A 312 18.06 -5.88 -30.72
N ASN A 313 18.11 -5.44 -31.98
CA ASN A 313 17.33 -4.31 -32.47
C ASN A 313 15.81 -4.59 -32.48
N ALA A 314 15.40 -5.84 -32.71
CA ALA A 314 13.99 -6.23 -32.66
C ALA A 314 13.37 -5.98 -31.27
N TRP A 315 14.15 -6.12 -30.19
CA TRP A 315 13.70 -5.76 -28.85
C TRP A 315 13.30 -4.28 -28.77
N ASN A 316 14.18 -3.39 -29.22
CA ASN A 316 13.97 -1.94 -29.17
C ASN A 316 12.78 -1.48 -30.04
N GLN A 317 12.46 -2.22 -31.10
CA GLN A 317 11.28 -1.96 -31.92
C GLN A 317 9.97 -2.37 -31.21
N ALA A 318 10.02 -3.46 -30.45
CA ALA A 318 8.83 -4.07 -29.85
C ALA A 318 8.54 -3.59 -28.42
N LYS A 319 9.56 -3.16 -27.66
CA LYS A 319 9.46 -2.86 -26.23
C LYS A 319 9.71 -1.38 -25.95
N ARG A 320 9.20 -0.91 -24.82
CA ARG A 320 9.39 0.46 -24.33
C ARG A 320 9.91 0.42 -22.90
N GLY A 321 10.68 1.43 -22.52
CA GLY A 321 11.21 1.59 -21.16
C GLY A 321 12.46 0.77 -20.88
N SER A 322 13.10 0.21 -21.92
CA SER A 322 14.45 -0.33 -21.88
C SER A 322 15.11 -0.16 -23.24
N ARG A 323 16.44 -0.25 -23.28
CA ARG A 323 17.24 -0.31 -24.50
C ARG A 323 18.15 -1.53 -24.46
N ALA A 324 18.28 -2.22 -25.57
CA ALA A 324 19.22 -3.30 -25.75
C ALA A 324 20.24 -2.98 -26.83
N TYR A 325 21.49 -3.37 -26.66
CA TYR A 325 22.56 -3.17 -27.65
C TYR A 325 23.65 -4.22 -27.51
N LEU A 326 24.53 -4.31 -28.52
CA LEU A 326 25.76 -5.08 -28.45
C LEU A 326 26.88 -4.14 -28.00
N ASP A 327 27.66 -4.55 -27.01
CA ASP A 327 28.84 -3.81 -26.56
C ASP A 327 30.03 -3.99 -27.53
N GLU A 328 31.20 -3.45 -27.15
CA GLU A 328 32.41 -3.49 -27.99
C GLU A 328 32.94 -4.91 -28.22
N ASP A 329 32.66 -5.85 -27.33
CA ASP A 329 33.04 -7.26 -27.41
C ASP A 329 31.98 -8.11 -28.12
N GLY A 330 30.86 -7.51 -28.50
CA GLY A 330 29.72 -8.19 -29.13
C GLY A 330 28.85 -8.93 -28.12
N ASP A 331 28.96 -8.59 -26.84
CA ASP A 331 28.11 -9.11 -25.77
C ASP A 331 26.83 -8.27 -25.66
N VAL A 332 25.76 -8.90 -25.19
CA VAL A 332 24.43 -8.26 -25.18
C VAL A 332 24.25 -7.50 -23.88
N ALA A 333 23.83 -6.24 -23.97
CA ALA A 333 23.44 -5.41 -22.86
C ALA A 333 21.94 -5.07 -22.91
N LEU A 334 21.30 -5.00 -21.74
CA LEU A 334 19.98 -4.44 -21.52
C LEU A 334 20.06 -3.37 -20.43
N GLU A 335 19.48 -2.21 -20.70
CA GLU A 335 19.46 -1.09 -19.77
C GLU A 335 18.08 -0.47 -19.63
N ALA A 336 17.85 0.17 -18.49
CA ALA A 336 16.74 1.08 -18.27
C ALA A 336 17.20 2.26 -17.42
N ASP A 337 16.57 3.42 -17.63
CA ASP A 337 17.00 4.67 -17.02
C ASP A 337 15.83 5.39 -16.34
N LEU A 338 16.11 6.08 -15.24
CA LEU A 338 15.15 6.90 -14.52
C LEU A 338 15.77 8.25 -14.13
N TYR A 339 15.19 9.34 -14.65
CA TYR A 339 15.55 10.70 -14.25
C TYR A 339 14.68 11.18 -13.10
N LEU A 340 15.31 11.61 -12.00
CA LEU A 340 14.63 12.00 -10.76
C LEU A 340 14.31 13.50 -10.73
N ARG A 341 15.10 14.32 -11.44
CA ARG A 341 14.94 15.77 -11.44
C ARG A 341 13.57 16.16 -12.01
N GLY A 342 12.85 17.00 -11.28
CA GLY A 342 11.44 17.32 -11.55
C GLY A 342 10.47 16.60 -10.62
N GLY A 343 10.96 15.62 -9.86
CA GLY A 343 10.22 14.94 -8.80
C GLY A 343 9.60 13.63 -9.27
N VAL A 344 10.00 12.54 -8.62
CA VAL A 344 9.38 11.21 -8.72
C VAL A 344 9.00 10.73 -7.32
N THR A 345 8.17 9.71 -7.19
CA THR A 345 7.88 9.12 -5.86
C THR A 345 8.84 7.98 -5.53
N ARG A 346 9.01 7.64 -4.24
CA ARG A 346 9.68 6.37 -3.84
C ARG A 346 9.04 5.15 -4.52
N ASP A 347 7.71 5.13 -4.66
CA ASP A 347 7.01 4.07 -5.40
C ASP A 347 7.38 4.03 -6.88
N THR A 348 7.65 5.19 -7.50
CA THR A 348 8.09 5.26 -8.90
C THR A 348 9.45 4.58 -9.06
N ILE A 349 10.34 4.76 -8.08
CA ILE A 349 11.67 4.14 -8.07
C ILE A 349 11.55 2.63 -7.81
N ALA A 350 10.67 2.21 -6.89
CA ALA A 350 10.35 0.81 -6.66
C ALA A 350 9.82 0.10 -7.91
N GLU A 351 8.79 0.69 -8.56
CA GLU A 351 8.23 0.17 -9.81
C GLU A 351 9.26 0.14 -10.94
N PHE A 352 10.19 1.09 -10.99
CA PHE A 352 11.29 1.08 -11.95
C PHE A 352 12.19 -0.15 -11.78
N LEU A 353 12.59 -0.45 -10.54
CA LEU A 353 13.41 -1.62 -10.20
C LEU A 353 12.69 -2.94 -10.49
N GLU A 354 11.47 -3.10 -9.99
CA GLU A 354 10.68 -4.33 -10.16
C GLU A 354 10.30 -4.56 -11.63
N ARG A 355 10.00 -3.49 -12.39
CA ARG A 355 9.75 -3.62 -13.82
C ARG A 355 10.98 -4.15 -14.54
N PHE A 356 12.17 -3.67 -14.18
CA PHE A 356 13.41 -4.17 -14.78
C PHE A 356 13.59 -5.66 -14.49
N GLU A 357 13.38 -6.09 -13.23
CA GLU A 357 13.38 -7.51 -12.86
C GLU A 357 12.39 -8.33 -13.70
N ARG A 358 11.16 -7.85 -13.90
CA ARG A 358 10.14 -8.53 -14.71
C ARG A 358 10.52 -8.67 -16.19
N ILE A 359 11.27 -7.72 -16.76
CA ILE A 359 11.65 -7.78 -18.19
C ILE A 359 12.87 -8.68 -18.45
N LEU A 360 13.72 -8.93 -17.47
CA LEU A 360 14.91 -9.79 -17.64
C LEU A 360 14.58 -11.18 -18.20
N PRO A 361 13.65 -11.98 -17.64
CA PRO A 361 13.32 -13.28 -18.23
C PRO A 361 12.71 -13.14 -19.63
N ILE A 362 11.90 -12.10 -19.88
CA ILE A 362 11.30 -11.84 -21.19
C ILE A 362 12.39 -11.51 -22.23
N PHE A 363 13.42 -10.78 -21.83
CA PHE A 363 14.56 -10.46 -22.69
C PHE A 363 15.41 -11.70 -22.97
N LEU A 364 15.64 -12.55 -21.98
CA LEU A 364 16.34 -13.83 -22.16
C LEU A 364 15.60 -14.75 -23.14
N ASP A 365 14.28 -14.86 -23.02
CA ASP A 365 13.47 -15.62 -23.98
C ASP A 365 13.58 -15.04 -25.39
N HIS A 366 13.55 -13.71 -25.52
CA HIS A 366 13.75 -13.02 -26.80
C HIS A 366 15.12 -13.34 -27.43
N LEU A 367 16.18 -13.46 -26.64
CA LEU A 367 17.51 -13.86 -27.13
C LEU A 367 17.60 -15.33 -27.54
N HIS A 368 16.78 -16.21 -26.99
CA HIS A 368 16.75 -17.63 -27.36
C HIS A 368 15.89 -17.92 -28.60
N GLU A 369 14.84 -17.13 -28.83
CA GLU A 369 13.90 -17.33 -29.94
C GLU A 369 14.37 -16.69 -31.26
N GLY A 370 15.23 -15.67 -31.19
CA GLY A 370 15.80 -14.97 -32.35
C GLY A 370 17.17 -15.50 -32.75
#